data_AF-A0A3C0IN39-F1
#
_entry.id   AF-A0A3C0IN39-F1
#
_cell.length_a   1.000
_cell.length_b   1.000
_cell.length_c   1.000
_cell.angle_alpha   90.00
_cell.angle_beta   90.00
_cell.angle_gamma   90.00
#
_symmetry.space_group_name_H-M   'P 1'
#
loop_
_entity.id
_entity.type
_entity.pdbx_description
1 polymer ?
#
loop_
_entity_poly.entity_id
_entity_poly.type
_entity_poly.pdbx_seq_one_letter_code
_entity_poly.pdbx_strand_id
1 'polypeptide(L)'
;AGAIMVLFLFVIMLMNLNKETEPQKNKWLKLTGAITGGSLLWLLVSIVRSAGDMQGKAAMVKEGNIGLIDNLGKILFNEYVIPFEISSVLFLSAMVGAVVIGKKD
;
A
#
# COMPACT_ATOMS: atom_id res chain seq x y z
N ALA A 1 13.27 -5.91 -0.27
CA ALA A 1 11.90 -5.83 -0.84
C ALA A 1 11.31 -7.23 -1.15
N GLY A 2 11.55 -8.25 -0.31
CA GLY A 2 11.17 -9.64 -0.64
C GLY A 2 10.04 -10.24 0.20
N ALA A 3 9.89 -9.82 1.45
CA ALA A 3 9.05 -10.52 2.43
C ALA A 3 7.58 -10.68 1.99
N ILE A 4 6.95 -9.60 1.52
CA ILE A 4 5.54 -9.63 1.08
C ILE A 4 5.39 -10.42 -0.22
N MET A 5 6.26 -10.17 -1.20
CA MET A 5 6.20 -10.81 -2.51
C MET A 5 6.36 -12.32 -2.42
N VAL A 6 7.33 -12.80 -1.63
CA VAL A 6 7.59 -14.23 -1.44
C VAL A 6 6.41 -14.92 -0.73
N LEU A 7 5.80 -14.27 0.27
CA LEU A 7 4.63 -14.81 0.96
C LEU A 7 3.43 -14.97 0.01
N PHE A 8 3.17 -13.99 -0.86
CA PHE A 8 2.12 -14.09 -1.87
C PHE A 8 2.36 -15.22 -2.87
N LEU A 9 3.60 -15.38 -3.36
CA LEU A 9 3.94 -16.47 -4.27
C LEU A 9 3.74 -17.84 -3.61
N PHE A 10 4.09 -17.97 -2.33
CA PHE A 10 3.86 -19.21 -1.57
C PHE A 10 2.37 -19.55 -1.47
N VAL A 11 1.52 -18.56 -1.17
CA VAL A 11 0.05 -18.75 -1.11
C VAL A 11 -0.51 -19.16 -2.47
N ILE A 12 -0.11 -18.49 -3.55
CA ILE A 12 -0.55 -18.82 -4.92
C ILE A 12 -0.09 -20.23 -5.31
N MET A 13 1.10 -20.67 -4.90
CA MET A 13 1.61 -22.00 -5.18
C MET A 13 0.84 -23.10 -4.42
N LEU A 14 0.43 -22.84 -3.18
CA LEU A 14 -0.40 -23.77 -2.40
C LEU A 14 -1.84 -23.83 -2.89
N MET A 15 -2.32 -22.75 -3.51
CA MET A 15 -3.67 -22.67 -4.05
C MET A 15 -3.70 -23.24 -5.47
N ASN A 16 -4.48 -24.29 -5.69
CA ASN A 16 -4.73 -24.76 -7.05
C ASN A 16 -5.70 -23.80 -7.76
N LEU A 17 -5.15 -22.82 -8.47
CA LEU A 17 -5.89 -21.84 -9.28
C LEU A 17 -6.51 -22.52 -10.51
N ASN A 18 -7.65 -23.20 -10.34
CA ASN A 18 -8.41 -23.73 -11.47
C ASN A 18 -9.25 -22.61 -12.11
N LYS A 19 -9.11 -22.43 -13.43
CA LYS A 19 -9.78 -21.37 -14.23
C LYS A 19 -11.16 -21.78 -14.74
N GLU A 20 -11.69 -22.90 -14.29
CA GLU A 20 -12.97 -23.37 -14.77
C GLU A 20 -14.09 -22.67 -13.99
N THR A 21 -14.92 -21.93 -14.74
CA THR A 21 -16.15 -21.22 -14.33
C THR A 21 -16.02 -19.75 -13.90
N GLU A 22 -15.47 -18.88 -14.75
CA GLU A 22 -15.99 -17.50 -14.81
C GLU A 22 -17.17 -17.44 -15.78
N PRO A 23 -18.42 -17.22 -15.32
CA PRO A 23 -19.48 -16.81 -16.23
C PRO A 23 -19.02 -15.52 -16.90
N GLN A 24 -19.05 -15.48 -18.24
CA GLN A 24 -18.64 -14.31 -19.02
C GLN A 24 -19.46 -13.10 -18.59
N LYS A 25 -18.90 -12.30 -17.65
CA LYS A 25 -19.55 -11.08 -17.18
C LYS A 25 -19.82 -10.18 -18.37
N ASN A 26 -21.04 -9.64 -18.41
CA ASN A 26 -21.54 -8.84 -19.51
C ASN A 26 -20.51 -7.77 -19.90
N LYS A 27 -20.11 -7.70 -21.18
CA LYS A 27 -19.04 -6.80 -21.66
C LYS A 27 -19.35 -5.33 -21.31
N TRP A 28 -20.64 -4.99 -21.25
CA TRP A 28 -21.13 -3.69 -20.79
C TRP A 28 -20.75 -3.37 -19.35
N LEU A 29 -20.83 -4.32 -18.42
CA LEU A 29 -20.46 -4.12 -17.02
C LEU A 29 -18.94 -3.89 -16.88
N LYS A 30 -18.13 -4.60 -17.68
CA LYS A 30 -16.67 -4.36 -17.74
C LYS A 30 -16.37 -2.96 -18.29
N LEU A 31 -17.09 -2.52 -19.32
CA LEU A 31 -16.93 -1.21 -19.92
C LEU A 31 -17.31 -0.08 -18.94
N THR A 32 -18.47 -0.19 -18.28
CA THR A 32 -18.91 0.79 -17.28
C THR A 32 -17.92 0.85 -16.10
N GLY A 33 -17.45 -0.30 -15.61
CA GLY A 33 -16.43 -0.35 -14.55
C GLY A 33 -15.11 0.30 -14.97
N ALA A 34 -14.67 0.08 -16.22
CA ALA A 34 -13.47 0.73 -16.75
C ALA A 34 -13.64 2.24 -16.91
N ILE A 35 -14.81 2.72 -17.36
CA ILE A 35 -15.10 4.16 -17.48
C ILE A 35 -15.12 4.83 -16.11
N THR A 36 -15.80 4.22 -15.12
CA THR A 36 -15.86 4.77 -13.76
C THR A 36 -14.51 4.74 -13.06
N GLY A 37 -13.74 3.65 -13.21
CA GLY A 37 -12.38 3.58 -12.68
C GLY A 37 -11.44 4.57 -13.35
N GLY A 38 -11.55 4.72 -14.68
CA GLY A 38 -10.78 5.68 -15.47
C GLY A 38 -11.10 7.13 -15.13
N SER A 39 -12.38 7.46 -14.92
CA SER A 39 -12.77 8.82 -14.52
C SER A 39 -12.30 9.17 -13.11
N LEU A 40 -12.34 8.21 -12.16
CA LEU A 40 -11.77 8.39 -10.83
C LEU A 40 -10.26 8.63 -10.88
N LEU A 41 -9.54 7.84 -11.68
CA LEU A 41 -8.09 7.99 -11.85
C LEU A 41 -7.77 9.35 -12.49
N TRP A 42 -8.53 9.75 -13.50
CA TRP A 42 -8.42 11.06 -14.14
C TRP A 42 -8.66 12.22 -13.16
N LEU A 43 -9.68 12.11 -12.31
CA LEU A 43 -9.96 13.07 -11.24
C LEU A 43 -8.79 13.18 -10.26
N LEU A 44 -8.23 12.07 -9.78
CA LEU A 44 -7.07 12.09 -8.90
C LEU A 44 -5.86 12.76 -9.54
N VAL A 45 -5.56 12.43 -10.80
CA VAL A 45 -4.46 13.07 -11.55
C VAL A 45 -4.70 14.57 -11.74
N SER A 46 -5.94 14.97 -12.03
CA SER A 46 -6.31 16.38 -12.20
C SER A 46 -6.17 17.15 -10.90
N ILE A 47 -6.56 16.57 -9.76
CA ILE A 47 -6.41 17.20 -8.44
C ILE A 47 -4.93 17.38 -8.11
N VAL A 48 -4.10 16.34 -8.32
CA VAL A 48 -2.66 16.42 -8.08
C VAL A 48 -2.00 17.46 -8.99
N ARG A 49 -2.38 17.52 -10.27
CA ARG A 49 -1.86 18.53 -11.21
C ARG A 49 -2.29 19.95 -10.84
N SER A 50 -3.56 20.14 -10.50
CA SER A 50 -4.09 21.45 -10.08
C SER A 50 -3.46 21.92 -8.76
N ALA A 51 -3.17 21.00 -7.84
CA ALA A 51 -2.41 21.31 -6.63
C ALA A 51 -0.96 21.71 -6.95
N GLY A 52 -0.36 21.14 -7.99
CA GLY A 52 0.95 21.53 -8.51
C GLY A 52 0.96 22.94 -9.12
N ASP A 53 -0.07 23.30 -9.90
CA ASP A 53 -0.19 24.64 -10.51
C ASP A 53 -0.45 25.75 -9.47
N MET A 54 -1.02 25.42 -8.31
CA MET A 54 -1.13 26.35 -7.17
C MET A 54 0.19 26.58 -6.43
N GLN A 55 1.24 25.79 -6.70
CA GLN A 55 2.56 25.95 -6.10
C GLN A 55 3.54 26.65 -7.03
N GLY A 56 3.30 27.94 -7.26
CA GLY A 56 4.34 28.91 -7.65
C GLY A 56 5.40 29.15 -6.56
N LYS A 57 5.65 28.15 -5.70
CA LYS A 57 6.75 28.11 -4.74
C LYS A 57 7.52 26.85 -5.06
N ALA A 58 8.47 26.98 -5.97
CA ALA A 58 9.58 26.05 -6.06
C ALA A 58 10.03 25.76 -4.63
N ALA A 59 9.78 24.54 -4.16
CA ALA A 59 10.32 24.08 -2.90
C ALA A 59 11.82 24.30 -3.04
N MET A 60 12.36 25.28 -2.30
CA MET A 60 13.80 25.36 -2.12
C MET A 60 14.16 24.05 -1.45
N VAL A 61 14.61 23.10 -2.27
CA VAL A 61 15.29 21.88 -1.83
C VAL A 61 16.57 22.40 -1.21
N LYS A 62 16.46 22.80 0.05
CA LYS A 62 17.57 23.26 0.86
C LYS A 62 18.42 22.03 1.06
N GLU A 63 19.55 22.02 0.37
CA GLU A 63 20.72 21.14 0.45
C GLU A 63 20.50 19.81 1.19
N GLY A 64 20.58 18.73 0.41
CA GLY A 64 20.59 17.37 0.91
C GLY A 64 21.78 17.09 1.82
N ASN A 65 21.57 17.30 3.12
CA ASN A 65 22.40 16.74 4.20
C ASN A 65 21.56 15.65 4.90
N ILE A 66 21.25 14.54 4.23
CA ILE A 66 22.06 13.30 4.20
C ILE A 66 22.62 12.95 5.59
N GLY A 67 21.67 12.80 6.51
CA GLY A 67 21.73 11.93 7.69
C GLY A 67 20.36 11.27 7.85
N LEU A 68 19.79 10.76 6.74
CA LEU A 68 18.37 10.39 6.62
C LEU A 68 17.92 9.37 7.68
N ILE A 69 18.83 8.51 8.16
CA ILE A 69 18.53 7.48 9.14
C ILE A 69 18.55 8.04 10.57
N ASP A 70 19.53 8.87 10.92
CA ASP A 70 19.63 9.48 12.26
C ASP A 70 18.48 10.45 12.52
N ASN A 71 18.17 11.30 11.54
CA ASN A 71 17.05 12.22 11.64
C ASN A 71 15.69 11.48 11.67
N LEU A 72 15.53 10.43 10.85
CA LEU A 72 14.32 9.62 10.87
C LEU A 72 14.15 8.89 12.21
N GLY A 73 15.23 8.35 12.78
CA GLY A 73 15.21 7.74 14.11
C GLY A 73 14.77 8.74 15.18
N LYS A 74 15.33 9.96 15.18
CA LYS A 74 14.93 11.02 16.13
C LYS A 74 13.46 11.38 16.02
N ILE A 75 12.93 11.51 14.81
CA ILE A 75 11.51 11.84 14.58
C ILE A 75 10.60 10.68 15.00
N LEU A 76 10.96 9.44 14.66
CA LEU A 76 10.17 8.25 14.97
C LEU A 76 10.04 8.01 16.48
N PHE A 77 11.11 8.28 17.24
CA PHE A 77 11.15 8.04 18.68
C PHE A 77 10.86 9.25 19.56
N ASN A 78 10.84 10.49 19.04
CA ASN A 78 10.41 11.66 19.81
C ASN A 78 8.97 12.08 19.48
N GLU A 79 8.68 12.31 18.20
CA GLU A 79 7.41 12.90 17.77
C GLU A 79 6.37 11.83 17.45
N TYR A 80 6.80 10.74 16.80
CA TYR A 80 5.92 9.65 16.37
C TYR A 80 5.98 8.40 17.26
N VAL A 81 6.32 8.58 18.54
CA VAL A 81 6.47 7.46 19.49
C VAL A 81 5.17 6.66 19.64
N ILE A 82 4.02 7.34 19.75
CA ILE A 82 2.72 6.69 19.94
C ILE A 82 2.32 5.88 18.68
N PRO A 83 2.33 6.45 17.45
CA PRO A 83 2.09 5.66 16.24
C PRO A 83 3.06 4.50 16.04
N PHE A 84 4.34 4.68 16.41
CA PHE A 84 5.36 3.63 16.32
C PHE A 84 5.01 2.44 17.23
N GLU A 85 4.62 2.71 18.47
CA GLU A 85 4.24 1.67 19.44
C GLU A 85 2.97 0.91 18.98
N ILE A 86 1.96 1.62 18.48
CA ILE A 86 0.75 1.00 17.91
C ILE A 86 1.11 0.07 16.74
N SER A 87 2.04 0.48 15.87
CA SER A 87 2.51 -0.35 14.76
C SER A 87 3.21 -1.63 15.25
N SER A 88 3.95 -1.55 16.36
CA SER A 88 4.59 -2.72 16.99
C SER A 88 3.57 -3.72 17.53
N VAL A 89 2.54 -3.24 18.25
CA VAL A 89 1.43 -4.07 18.73
C VAL A 89 0.62 -4.67 17.56
N LEU A 90 0.42 -3.91 16.48
CA LEU A 90 -0.22 -4.39 15.27
C LEU A 90 0.57 -5.55 14.65
N PHE A 91 1.91 -5.45 14.56
CA PHE A 91 2.73 -6.55 14.03
C PHE A 91 2.73 -7.77 14.96
N LEU A 92 2.79 -7.57 16.28
CA LEU A 92 2.69 -8.67 17.24
C LEU A 92 1.36 -9.41 17.12
N SER A 93 0.25 -8.67 17.10
CA SER A 93 -1.09 -9.25 16.96
C SER A 93 -1.29 -9.94 15.60
N ALA A 94 -0.78 -9.37 14.51
CA ALA A 94 -0.78 -10.00 13.19
C ALA A 94 0.01 -11.31 13.17
N MET A 95 1.16 -11.37 13.84
CA MET A 95 1.98 -12.58 13.95
C MET A 95 1.24 -13.67 14.74
N VAL A 96 0.68 -13.32 15.90
CA VAL A 96 -0.12 -14.26 16.71
C VAL A 96 -1.31 -14.76 15.90
N GLY A 97 -2.05 -13.87 15.23
CA GLY A 97 -3.18 -14.23 14.38
C GLY A 97 -2.79 -15.17 13.25
N ALA A 98 -1.69 -14.89 12.55
CA ALA A 98 -1.18 -15.75 11.48
C ALA A 98 -0.77 -17.15 12.00
N VAL A 99 -0.11 -17.22 13.16
CA VAL A 99 0.31 -18.50 13.76
C VAL A 99 -0.91 -19.31 14.23
N VAL A 100 -1.89 -18.69 14.88
CA VAL A 100 -3.10 -19.38 15.36
C VAL A 100 -3.92 -19.93 14.19
N ILE A 101 -4.10 -19.15 13.11
CA ILE A 101 -4.81 -19.60 11.91
C ILE A 101 -4.02 -20.69 11.15
N GLY A 102 -2.70 -20.55 11.10
CA GLY A 102 -1.81 -21.50 10.42
C GLY A 102 -1.57 -22.78 11.22
N LYS A 103 -1.88 -22.79 12.52
CA LYS A 103 -1.76 -23.98 13.36
C LYS A 103 -2.85 -24.96 12.95
N LYS A 104 -2.43 -26.08 12.37
CA LYS A 104 -3.27 -27.26 12.19
C LYS A 104 -3.45 -27.86 13.58
N ASP A 105 -4.69 -28.15 13.99
CA ASP A 105 -4.97 -28.82 15.27
C ASP A 105 -4.03 -30.02 15.50
#